data_AF-A0A192A7R0-F1
#
_entry.id   AF-A0A192A7R0-F1
#
_cell.length_a   1.000
_cell.length_b   1.000
_cell.length_c   1.000
_cell.angle_alpha   90.00
_cell.angle_beta   90.00
_cell.angle_gamma   90.00
#
_symmetry.space_group_name_H-M   'P 1'
#
loop_
_entity.id
_entity.type
_entity.pdbx_description
1 polymer ?
#
loop_
_entity_poly.entity_id
_entity_poly.type
_entity_poly.pdbx_seq_one_letter_code
_entity_poly.pdbx_strand_id
1 'polypeptide(L)'
;MKTSTTSTGAAVAIGVLAITAHAQKIPPADVYTPPAGFISGSRFEALPAPARLHYLEGLMDGFLFAPMLAARGDLDNTRTQKLSQCNEAIGLTDVQLLKIVDEYMAKHPQEWGAPMHDLAYSAIGQTCSKVGRSIY
;
A
#
# COMPACT_ATOMS: atom_id res chain seq x y z
N MET A 1 -22.26 71.73 36.22
CA MET A 1 -22.97 72.21 35.01
C MET A 1 -22.06 72.01 33.81
N LYS A 2 -22.64 71.48 32.73
CA LYS A 2 -22.04 70.80 31.56
C LYS A 2 -20.72 71.36 31.02
N THR A 3 -19.73 70.49 30.87
CA THR A 3 -18.64 70.59 29.90
C THR A 3 -18.51 69.26 29.15
N SER A 4 -18.50 69.33 27.82
CA SER A 4 -17.53 68.67 26.93
C SER A 4 -18.06 68.56 25.51
N THR A 5 -17.66 69.55 24.72
CA THR A 5 -16.89 69.43 23.47
C THR A 5 -17.10 68.17 22.62
N THR A 6 -17.77 68.37 21.49
CA THR A 6 -17.81 67.47 20.33
C THR A 6 -16.48 67.58 19.56
N SER A 7 -15.74 66.48 19.41
CA SER A 7 -14.61 66.35 18.48
C SER A 7 -14.95 65.29 17.44
N THR A 8 -15.03 65.74 16.19
CA THR A 8 -15.34 64.96 15.00
C THR A 8 -14.15 64.13 14.52
N GLY A 9 -14.39 62.83 14.35
CA GLY A 9 -13.92 62.07 13.19
C GLY A 9 -12.47 61.60 13.19
N ALA A 10 -12.19 60.48 13.85
CA ALA A 10 -11.05 59.63 13.49
C ALA A 10 -11.57 58.49 12.58
N ALA A 11 -11.16 58.50 11.31
CA ALA A 11 -11.41 57.43 10.36
C ALA A 11 -10.60 56.18 10.77
N VAL A 12 -11.27 55.11 11.18
CA VAL A 12 -10.65 53.82 11.48
C VAL A 12 -10.47 53.05 10.17
N ALA A 13 -9.24 52.97 9.69
CA ALA A 13 -8.87 52.09 8.59
C ALA A 13 -8.89 50.63 9.09
N ILE A 14 -9.89 49.87 8.67
CA ILE A 14 -9.96 48.41 8.91
C ILE A 14 -8.98 47.75 7.93
N GLY A 15 -7.76 47.53 8.39
CA GLY A 15 -6.78 46.71 7.68
C GLY A 15 -7.19 45.24 7.73
N VAL A 16 -7.74 44.73 6.62
CA VAL A 16 -7.97 43.30 6.43
C VAL A 16 -6.60 42.62 6.31
N LEU A 17 -6.12 42.01 7.41
CA LEU A 17 -5.01 41.07 7.35
C LEU A 17 -5.47 39.84 6.59
N ALA A 18 -5.12 39.77 5.30
CA ALA A 18 -5.21 38.55 4.51
C ALA A 18 -4.26 37.52 5.13
N ILE A 19 -4.81 36.61 5.94
CA ILE A 19 -4.10 35.41 6.39
C ILE A 19 -3.99 34.52 5.15
N THR A 20 -2.89 34.65 4.40
CA THR A 20 -2.51 33.65 3.40
C THR A 20 -2.14 32.39 4.16
N ALA A 21 -3.11 31.48 4.30
CA ALA A 21 -2.84 30.12 4.72
C ALA A 21 -1.93 29.48 3.67
N HIS A 22 -0.61 29.58 3.89
CA HIS A 22 0.34 28.75 3.18
C HIS A 22 0.07 27.32 3.60
N ALA A 23 -0.67 26.57 2.77
CA ALA A 23 -0.75 25.13 2.88
C ALA A 23 0.69 24.59 2.80
N GLN A 24 1.29 24.32 3.97
CA GLN A 24 2.57 23.66 4.03
C GLN A 24 2.36 22.27 3.42
N LYS A 25 2.94 22.03 2.25
CA LYS A 25 3.10 20.66 1.73
C LYS A 25 4.00 19.95 2.75
N ILE A 26 3.39 19.26 3.70
CA ILE A 26 4.10 18.29 4.53
C ILE A 26 4.75 17.32 3.53
N PRO A 27 6.09 17.21 3.48
CA PRO A 27 6.72 16.21 2.64
C PRO A 27 6.06 14.87 3.00
N PRO A 28 5.62 14.07 2.01
CA PRO A 28 5.05 12.76 2.34
C PRO A 28 6.06 12.06 3.25
N ALA A 29 5.63 11.75 4.48
CA ALA A 29 6.46 11.07 5.46
C ALA A 29 7.18 9.92 4.75
N ASP A 30 8.50 9.85 4.91
CA ASP A 30 9.42 8.94 4.22
C ASP A 30 8.71 7.66 3.78
N VAL A 31 8.35 7.59 2.50
CA VAL A 31 7.64 6.43 1.96
C VAL A 31 8.58 5.25 2.12
N TYR A 32 8.30 4.40 3.10
CA TYR A 32 9.07 3.19 3.33
C TYR A 32 9.05 2.37 2.04
N THR A 33 10.21 2.29 1.39
CA THR A 33 10.41 1.43 0.23
C THR A 33 10.97 0.12 0.75
N PRO A 34 10.23 -0.99 0.65
CA PRO A 34 10.72 -2.29 1.09
C PRO A 34 12.06 -2.59 0.40
N PRO A 35 13.03 -3.19 1.11
CA PRO A 35 14.29 -3.61 0.49
C PRO A 35 14.01 -4.63 -0.61
N ALA A 36 14.94 -4.73 -1.56
CA ALA A 36 14.88 -5.77 -2.59
C ALA A 36 14.70 -7.16 -1.95
N GLY A 37 13.80 -7.96 -2.51
CA GLY A 37 13.47 -9.28 -1.97
C GLY A 37 14.64 -10.26 -2.09
N PHE A 38 14.71 -11.21 -1.16
CA PHE A 38 15.81 -12.20 -1.09
C PHE A 38 15.84 -13.19 -2.26
N ILE A 39 14.70 -13.43 -2.92
CA ILE A 39 14.54 -14.38 -4.02
C ILE A 39 13.97 -13.64 -5.23
N SER A 40 14.57 -13.83 -6.40
CA SER A 40 14.03 -13.39 -7.70
C SER A 40 13.09 -14.43 -8.30
N GLY A 41 12.30 -14.05 -9.29
CA GLY A 41 11.47 -14.98 -10.07
C GLY A 41 12.28 -16.15 -10.66
N SER A 42 13.43 -15.87 -11.26
CA SER A 42 14.31 -16.89 -11.83
C SER A 42 14.85 -17.87 -10.79
N ARG A 43 15.21 -17.39 -9.60
CA ARG A 43 15.66 -18.24 -8.49
C ARG A 43 14.52 -19.09 -7.95
N PHE A 44 13.32 -18.53 -7.87
CA PHE A 44 12.11 -19.25 -7.46
C PHE A 44 11.78 -20.39 -8.43
N GLU A 45 11.78 -20.14 -9.74
CA GLU A 45 11.51 -21.17 -10.76
C GLU A 45 12.50 -22.34 -10.69
N ALA A 46 13.76 -22.07 -10.37
CA ALA A 46 14.79 -23.11 -10.21
C ALA A 46 14.62 -23.97 -8.95
N LEU A 47 13.73 -23.60 -8.02
CA LEU A 47 13.47 -24.40 -6.82
C LEU A 47 12.57 -25.62 -7.14
N PRO A 48 12.73 -26.74 -6.42
CA PRO A 48 11.77 -27.83 -6.50
C PRO A 48 10.40 -27.38 -5.96
N ALA A 49 9.33 -27.98 -6.49
CA ALA A 49 7.94 -27.57 -6.18
C ALA A 49 7.62 -27.45 -4.67
N PRO A 50 8.06 -28.35 -3.77
CA PRO A 50 7.82 -28.19 -2.33
C PRO A 50 8.46 -26.92 -1.74
N ALA A 51 9.67 -26.54 -2.21
CA ALA A 51 10.34 -25.33 -1.72
C ALA A 51 9.66 -24.06 -2.24
N ARG A 52 9.10 -24.10 -3.46
CA ARG A 52 8.28 -23.02 -4.01
C ARG A 52 6.99 -22.83 -3.20
N LEU A 53 6.32 -23.93 -2.89
CA LEU A 53 5.11 -23.92 -2.05
C LEU A 53 5.40 -23.28 -0.68
N HIS A 54 6.41 -23.76 0.04
CA HIS A 54 6.77 -23.21 1.36
C HIS A 54 7.21 -21.74 1.33
N TYR A 55 7.88 -21.32 0.26
CA TYR A 55 8.17 -19.89 0.07
C TYR A 55 6.90 -19.07 -0.04
N LEU A 56 5.92 -19.54 -0.82
CA LEU A 56 4.64 -18.84 -1.03
C LEU A 56 3.77 -18.85 0.23
N GLU A 57 3.77 -19.94 1.01
CA GLU A 57 3.11 -19.99 2.33
C GLU A 57 3.68 -18.88 3.25
N GLY A 58 4.99 -18.86 3.44
CA GLY A 58 5.65 -17.85 4.28
C GLY A 58 5.48 -16.42 3.75
N LEU A 59 5.41 -16.25 2.43
CA LEU A 59 5.12 -14.96 1.82
C LEU A 59 3.71 -14.48 2.15
N MET A 60 2.71 -15.35 2.03
CA MET A 60 1.32 -15.01 2.34
C MET A 60 1.11 -14.73 3.82
N ASP A 61 1.71 -15.54 4.69
CA ASP A 61 1.73 -15.27 6.13
C ASP A 61 2.38 -13.92 6.42
N GLY A 62 3.48 -13.60 5.73
CA GLY A 62 4.15 -12.30 5.82
C GLY A 62 3.24 -11.13 5.41
N PHE A 63 2.54 -11.23 4.27
CA PHE A 63 1.62 -10.18 3.82
C PHE A 63 0.42 -9.98 4.76
N LEU A 64 -0.12 -11.08 5.30
CA LEU A 64 -1.27 -11.03 6.21
C LEU A 64 -0.87 -10.57 7.62
N PHE A 65 0.36 -10.86 8.05
CA PHE A 65 0.89 -10.48 9.35
C PHE A 65 1.57 -9.10 9.36
N ALA A 66 1.94 -8.56 8.19
CA ALA A 66 2.63 -7.27 8.07
C ALA A 66 1.96 -6.11 8.85
N PRO A 67 0.62 -5.95 8.87
CA PRO A 67 -0.07 -4.99 9.74
C PRO A 67 0.34 -5.03 11.22
N MET A 68 0.59 -6.22 11.78
CA MET A 68 1.02 -6.37 13.17
C MET A 68 2.43 -5.81 13.39
N LEU A 69 3.30 -5.89 12.38
CA LEU A 69 4.62 -5.25 12.40
C LEU A 69 4.52 -3.74 12.14
N ALA A 70 3.51 -3.34 11.36
CA ALA A 70 3.19 -1.96 11.04
C ALA A 70 2.40 -1.23 12.14
N ALA A 71 2.39 -1.74 13.37
CA ALA A 71 1.83 -1.12 14.59
C ALA A 71 2.40 0.28 14.94
N ARG A 72 3.10 0.94 14.02
CA ARG A 72 3.57 2.33 14.05
C ARG A 72 3.36 3.11 12.73
N GLY A 73 2.64 2.62 11.73
CA GLY A 73 2.55 3.36 10.47
C GLY A 73 1.58 2.90 9.37
N ASP A 74 0.95 1.73 9.45
CA ASP A 74 -0.17 1.36 8.57
C ASP A 74 -1.47 1.49 9.35
N LEU A 75 -1.98 2.71 9.49
CA LEU A 75 -3.10 3.01 10.39
C LEU A 75 -4.44 2.43 9.91
N ASP A 76 -4.58 2.17 8.60
CA ASP A 76 -5.87 1.80 8.01
C ASP A 76 -5.94 0.35 7.51
N ASN A 77 -4.81 -0.39 7.42
CA ASN A 77 -4.73 -1.81 7.06
C ASN A 77 -5.49 -2.23 5.77
N THR A 78 -5.79 -1.27 4.89
CA THR A 78 -6.75 -1.45 3.80
C THR A 78 -6.27 -2.49 2.78
N ARG A 79 -4.98 -2.53 2.49
CA ARG A 79 -4.40 -3.47 1.52
C ARG A 79 -4.43 -4.91 2.02
N THR A 80 -4.02 -5.14 3.28
CA THR A 80 -4.08 -6.49 3.87
C THR A 80 -5.53 -6.95 4.05
N GLN A 81 -6.45 -6.05 4.41
CA GLN A 81 -7.87 -6.37 4.46
C GLN A 81 -8.42 -6.78 3.08
N LYS A 82 -8.14 -6.00 2.03
CA LYS A 82 -8.54 -6.35 0.65
C LYS A 82 -7.95 -7.70 0.21
N LEU A 83 -6.68 -7.97 0.56
CA LEU A 83 -6.03 -9.24 0.27
C LEU A 83 -6.74 -10.41 0.99
N SER A 84 -7.03 -10.28 2.29
CA SER A 84 -7.78 -11.29 3.05
C SER A 84 -9.14 -11.58 2.41
N GLN A 85 -9.90 -10.54 2.08
CA GLN A 85 -11.21 -10.67 1.44
C GLN A 85 -11.14 -11.35 0.07
N CYS A 86 -10.09 -11.07 -0.71
CA CYS A 86 -9.88 -11.77 -1.97
C CYS A 86 -9.58 -13.24 -1.74
N ASN A 87 -8.65 -13.56 -0.83
CA ASN A 87 -8.27 -14.95 -0.53
C ASN A 87 -9.47 -15.77 -0.10
N GLU A 88 -10.34 -15.21 0.75
CA GLU A 88 -11.61 -15.83 1.15
C GLU A 88 -12.55 -16.02 -0.05
N ALA A 89 -12.70 -15.00 -0.89
CA ALA A 89 -13.62 -15.05 -2.04
C ALA A 89 -13.22 -16.09 -3.09
N ILE A 90 -11.91 -16.31 -3.30
CA ILE A 90 -11.41 -17.32 -4.25
C ILE A 90 -11.17 -18.69 -3.60
N GLY A 91 -11.37 -18.80 -2.28
CA GLY A 91 -11.06 -20.00 -1.52
C GLY A 91 -9.60 -20.43 -1.66
N LEU A 92 -8.66 -19.47 -1.57
CA LEU A 92 -7.26 -19.66 -1.89
C LEU A 92 -6.61 -20.73 -1.00
N THR A 93 -6.20 -21.84 -1.61
CA THR A 93 -5.33 -22.86 -1.03
C THR A 93 -3.87 -22.61 -1.41
N ASP A 94 -2.95 -23.22 -0.68
CA ASP A 94 -1.51 -23.28 -0.98
C ASP A 94 -1.24 -23.81 -2.40
N VAL A 95 -1.94 -24.88 -2.82
CA VAL A 95 -1.81 -25.48 -4.15
C VAL A 95 -2.32 -24.53 -5.24
N GLN A 96 -3.45 -23.85 -5.01
CA GLN A 96 -3.96 -22.85 -5.95
C GLN A 96 -3.05 -21.64 -6.05
N LEU A 97 -2.49 -21.20 -4.92
CA LEU A 97 -1.53 -20.11 -4.87
C LEU A 97 -0.29 -20.43 -5.72
N LEU A 98 0.30 -21.62 -5.53
CA LEU A 98 1.41 -22.08 -6.37
C LEU A 98 1.04 -22.06 -7.85
N LYS A 99 -0.14 -22.57 -8.21
CA LYS A 99 -0.59 -22.59 -9.60
C LYS A 99 -0.81 -21.18 -10.18
N ILE A 100 -1.41 -20.27 -9.43
CA ILE A 100 -1.60 -18.87 -9.83
C ILE A 100 -0.26 -18.21 -10.13
N VAL A 101 0.72 -18.43 -9.25
CA VAL A 101 2.06 -17.87 -9.39
C VAL A 101 2.82 -18.50 -10.56
N ASP A 102 2.82 -19.82 -10.69
CA ASP A 102 3.45 -20.53 -11.81
C ASP A 102 2.85 -20.08 -13.16
N GLU A 103 1.52 -19.92 -13.25
CA GLU A 103 0.86 -19.41 -14.46
C GLU A 103 1.23 -17.97 -14.78
N TYR A 104 1.41 -17.12 -13.77
CA TYR A 104 1.89 -15.75 -13.96
C TYR A 104 3.33 -15.77 -14.48
N MET A 105 4.22 -16.50 -13.81
CA MET A 105 5.62 -16.62 -14.19
C MET A 105 5.77 -17.11 -15.64
N ALA A 106 5.01 -18.14 -16.03
CA ALA A 106 5.03 -18.67 -17.40
C ALA A 106 4.57 -17.64 -18.45
N LYS A 107 3.63 -16.75 -18.10
CA LYS A 107 3.12 -15.69 -19.01
C LYS A 107 4.00 -14.45 -19.03
N HIS A 108 4.87 -14.27 -18.03
CA HIS A 108 5.68 -13.08 -17.82
C HIS A 108 7.20 -13.38 -17.73
N PRO A 109 7.81 -14.08 -18.69
CA PRO A 109 9.24 -14.45 -18.63
C PRO A 109 10.20 -13.25 -18.55
N GLN A 110 9.80 -12.10 -19.12
CA GLN A 110 10.58 -10.86 -19.07
C GLN A 110 10.71 -10.28 -17.65
N GLU A 111 9.85 -10.69 -16.72
CA GLU A 111 9.81 -10.17 -15.34
C GLU A 111 10.60 -11.05 -14.36
N TRP A 112 11.16 -12.18 -14.78
CA TRP A 112 11.80 -13.15 -13.87
C TRP A 112 13.01 -12.60 -13.10
N GLY A 113 13.61 -11.50 -13.55
CA GLY A 113 14.67 -10.80 -12.81
C GLY A 113 14.17 -10.03 -11.58
N ALA A 114 12.86 -9.78 -11.47
CA ALA A 114 12.28 -9.01 -10.38
C ALA A 114 12.19 -9.83 -9.07
N PRO A 115 12.04 -9.15 -7.91
CA PRO A 115 11.79 -9.82 -6.64
C PRO A 115 10.52 -10.69 -6.67
N MET A 116 10.62 -11.91 -6.17
CA MET A 116 9.54 -12.88 -6.25
C MET A 116 8.29 -12.47 -5.46
N HIS A 117 8.44 -11.71 -4.38
CA HIS A 117 7.30 -11.21 -3.62
C HIS A 117 6.44 -10.23 -4.43
N ASP A 118 7.05 -9.39 -5.27
CA ASP A 118 6.33 -8.45 -6.14
C ASP A 118 5.59 -9.22 -7.25
N LEU A 119 6.22 -10.23 -7.83
CA LEU A 119 5.64 -11.08 -8.87
C LEU A 119 4.44 -11.87 -8.32
N ALA A 120 4.59 -12.48 -7.14
CA ALA A 120 3.50 -13.19 -6.48
C ALA A 120 2.35 -12.25 -6.09
N TYR A 121 2.65 -11.06 -5.53
CA TYR A 121 1.62 -10.05 -5.23
C TYR A 121 0.87 -9.60 -6.49
N SER A 122 1.59 -9.46 -7.62
CA SER A 122 1.01 -9.13 -8.93
C SER A 122 0.12 -10.25 -9.48
N ALA A 123 0.56 -11.51 -9.37
CA ALA A 123 -0.22 -12.68 -9.77
C ALA A 123 -1.55 -12.79 -9.00
N ILE A 124 -1.49 -12.59 -7.68
CA ILE A 124 -2.67 -12.58 -6.82
C ILE A 124 -3.56 -11.38 -7.18
N GLY A 125 -3.00 -10.19 -7.31
CA GLY A 125 -3.76 -8.98 -7.65
C GLY A 125 -4.52 -9.10 -8.98
N GLN A 126 -3.90 -9.68 -10.01
CA GLN A 126 -4.59 -9.97 -11.26
C GLN A 126 -5.74 -10.98 -11.08
N THR A 127 -5.53 -12.03 -10.28
CA THR A 127 -6.55 -13.04 -9.99
C THR A 127 -7.71 -12.43 -9.21
N CYS A 128 -7.42 -11.65 -8.17
CA CYS A 128 -8.38 -10.91 -7.37
C CYS A 128 -9.21 -9.92 -8.20
N SER A 129 -8.58 -9.24 -9.16
CA SER A 129 -9.26 -8.29 -10.05
C SER A 129 -10.29 -9.00 -10.94
N LYS A 130 -9.99 -10.22 -11.42
CA LYS A 130 -10.92 -11.02 -12.25
C LYS A 130 -12.20 -11.42 -11.50
N VAL A 131 -12.15 -11.49 -10.17
CA VAL A 131 -13.31 -11.81 -9.32
C VAL A 131 -13.95 -10.58 -8.66
N GLY A 132 -13.59 -9.37 -9.11
CA GLY A 132 -14.17 -8.12 -8.59
C GLY A 132 -13.67 -7.71 -7.21
N ARG A 133 -12.50 -8.21 -6.78
CA ARG A 133 -11.89 -7.96 -5.46
C ARG A 133 -10.49 -7.35 -5.56
N SER A 134 -10.32 -6.28 -6.35
CA SER A 134 -9.01 -5.63 -6.52
C SER A 134 -8.33 -5.32 -5.18
N ILE A 135 -7.07 -5.72 -5.06
CA ILE A 135 -6.21 -5.43 -3.90
C ILE A 135 -5.38 -4.15 -4.06
N TYR A 136 -5.42 -3.57 -5.26
CA TYR A 136 -4.90 -2.23 -5.54
C TYR A 136 -5.93 -1.15 -5.16
#